data_AF-A0A369XJA9-F1
#
_entry.id   AF-A0A369XJA9-F1
#
_cell.length_a   1.000
_cell.length_b   1.000
_cell.length_c   1.000
_cell.angle_alpha   90.00
_cell.angle_beta   90.00
_cell.angle_gamma   90.00
#
_symmetry.space_group_name_H-M   'P 1'
#
loop_
_entity.id
_entity.type
_entity.pdbx_description
1 polymer ?
#
loop_
_entity_poly.entity_id
_entity_poly.type
_entity_poly.pdbx_seq_one_letter_code
_entity_poly.pdbx_strand_id
1 'polypeptide(L)'
;DMSAFGSPDRLASWVGVCPGNNESAGKRKSGRVRKGNLYVRRLLCEFAHAASRTKSAFQSKFQSLIVRRGYKRAIVALAHKMLRTIFFMLKRGEHYRDSATNYEQLSVQRNASRWIKALTRFGFIPAAA
;
A
#
# COMPACT_ATOMS: atom_id res chain seq x y z
N ASP A 1 7.50 14.41 19.04
CA ASP A 1 7.76 13.01 19.46
C ASP A 1 6.67 12.08 18.92
N MET A 2 7.02 10.89 18.44
CA MET A 2 6.09 9.87 17.93
C MET A 2 5.35 9.13 19.06
N SER A 3 5.80 9.27 20.32
CA SER A 3 5.12 8.74 21.51
C SER A 3 3.66 9.18 21.60
N ALA A 4 3.34 10.42 21.17
CA ALA A 4 1.99 10.97 21.16
C ALA A 4 0.97 10.13 20.37
N PHE A 5 1.43 9.41 19.33
CA PHE A 5 0.57 8.52 18.55
C PHE A 5 0.64 7.06 19.05
N GLY A 6 1.73 6.66 19.71
CA GLY A 6 1.97 5.31 20.23
C GLY A 6 2.20 4.21 19.16
N SER A 7 1.47 4.27 18.04
CA SER A 7 1.57 3.32 16.93
C SER A 7 1.44 4.01 15.56
N PRO A 8 2.02 3.44 14.50
CA PRO A 8 1.88 4.00 13.16
C PRO A 8 0.43 3.93 12.64
N ASP A 9 -0.38 2.98 13.14
CA ASP A 9 -1.78 2.84 12.73
C ASP A 9 -2.65 3.98 13.28
N ARG A 10 -2.38 4.42 14.52
CA ARG A 10 -3.01 5.60 15.10
C ARG A 10 -2.64 6.87 14.33
N LEU A 11 -1.38 7.02 13.92
CA LEU A 11 -0.96 8.13 13.04
C LEU A 11 -1.68 8.08 11.68
N ALA A 12 -1.74 6.90 11.04
CA ALA A 12 -2.43 6.74 9.76
C ALA A 12 -3.95 7.03 9.84
N SER A 13 -4.58 6.68 10.96
CA SER A 13 -5.97 7.03 11.25
C SER A 13 -6.14 8.54 11.46
N TRP A 14 -5.23 9.19 12.17
CA TRP A 14 -5.27 10.63 12.41
C TRP A 14 -5.07 11.45 11.12
N VAL A 15 -4.12 11.05 10.27
CA VAL A 15 -3.93 11.67 8.94
C VAL A 15 -5.12 11.37 8.01
N GLY A 16 -5.80 10.24 8.21
CA GLY A 16 -6.88 9.80 7.33
C GLY A 16 -6.35 9.31 5.99
N VAL A 17 -5.35 8.40 6.02
CA VAL A 17 -4.87 7.63 4.85
C VAL A 17 -5.18 6.14 4.95
N CYS A 18 -5.66 5.68 6.11
CA CYS A 18 -6.12 4.32 6.31
C CYS A 18 -7.55 4.11 5.76
N PRO A 19 -7.92 2.90 5.33
CA PRO A 19 -9.31 2.58 5.02
C PRO A 19 -10.18 2.74 6.28
N GLY A 20 -11.41 3.22 6.11
CA GLY A 20 -12.37 3.31 7.19
C GLY A 20 -12.82 1.92 7.66
N ASN A 21 -12.90 1.73 8.98
CA ASN A 21 -13.58 0.59 9.57
C ASN A 21 -15.02 0.99 9.89
N ASN A 22 -15.96 0.71 8.98
CA ASN A 22 -17.39 0.98 9.15
C ASN A 22 -18.14 -0.35 9.08
N GLU A 23 -18.48 -0.88 10.24
CA GLU A 23 -19.11 -2.19 10.42
C GLU A 23 -20.26 -2.06 11.42
N SER A 24 -21.38 -2.74 11.14
CA SER A 24 -22.56 -2.74 11.99
C SER A 24 -23.24 -4.09 11.85
N ALA A 25 -23.58 -4.72 12.97
CA ALA A 25 -24.16 -6.07 13.02
C ALA A 25 -23.40 -7.11 12.15
N GLY A 26 -22.06 -7.09 12.20
CA GLY A 26 -21.20 -8.01 11.43
C GLY A 26 -21.13 -7.74 9.92
N LYS A 27 -21.82 -6.71 9.42
CA LYS A 27 -21.78 -6.32 8.01
C LYS A 27 -20.82 -5.15 7.80
N ARG A 28 -19.79 -5.37 6.98
CA ARG A 28 -18.88 -4.31 6.53
C ARG A 28 -19.54 -3.42 5.49
N LYS A 29 -19.62 -2.13 5.80
CA LYS A 29 -20.12 -1.07 4.91
C LYS A 29 -18.96 -0.51 4.08
N SER A 30 -18.97 0.80 3.83
CA SER A 30 -17.96 1.48 3.02
C SER A 30 -16.56 1.46 3.67
N GLY A 31 -15.55 1.01 2.91
CA GLY A 31 -14.13 1.13 3.26
C GLY A 31 -13.48 2.42 2.79
N ARG A 32 -14.25 3.48 2.51
CA ARG A 32 -13.71 4.80 2.11
C ARG A 32 -12.79 5.34 3.20
N VAL A 33 -11.78 6.08 2.75
CA VAL A 33 -10.81 6.74 3.62
C VAL A 33 -11.54 7.78 4.49
N ARG A 34 -11.15 7.88 5.76
CA ARG A 34 -11.76 8.80 6.72
C ARG A 34 -11.34 10.26 6.47
N LYS A 35 -12.13 11.19 7.01
CA LYS A 35 -11.68 12.57 7.19
C LYS A 35 -10.56 12.56 8.26
N GLY A 36 -9.47 13.24 7.98
CA GLY A 36 -8.29 13.35 8.84
C GLY A 36 -7.58 14.66 8.55
N ASN A 37 -6.31 14.79 8.92
CA ASN A 37 -5.56 16.01 8.62
C ASN A 37 -5.37 16.22 7.11
N LEU A 38 -6.07 17.22 6.55
CA LEU A 38 -6.10 17.51 5.11
C LEU A 38 -4.74 17.93 4.56
N TYR A 39 -3.96 18.69 5.34
CA TYR A 39 -2.65 19.21 4.91
C TYR A 39 -1.64 18.09 4.79
N VAL A 40 -1.50 17.29 5.85
CA VAL A 40 -0.58 16.15 5.88
C VAL A 40 -0.96 15.14 4.79
N ARG A 41 -2.26 14.88 4.62
CA ARG A 41 -2.74 13.96 3.58
C ARG A 41 -2.40 14.46 2.17
N ARG A 42 -2.61 15.75 1.87
CA ARG A 42 -2.24 16.33 0.58
C ARG A 42 -0.74 16.21 0.31
N LEU A 43 0.09 16.61 1.27
CA LEU A 43 1.55 16.52 1.15
C LEU A 43 2.01 15.09 0.91
N LEU A 44 1.50 14.11 1.67
CA LEU A 44 1.84 12.70 1.47
C LEU A 44 1.42 12.18 0.09
N CYS A 45 0.28 12.64 -0.45
CA CYS A 45 -0.12 12.29 -1.81
C CYS A 45 0.86 12.85 -2.85
N GLU A 46 1.30 14.10 -2.71
CA GLU A 46 2.31 14.69 -3.60
C GLU A 46 3.65 13.93 -3.52
N PHE A 47 4.08 13.57 -2.31
CA PHE A 47 5.27 12.75 -2.11
C PHE A 47 5.12 11.37 -2.74
N ALA A 48 3.93 10.77 -2.67
CA ALA A 48 3.63 9.50 -3.32
C ALA A 48 3.62 9.63 -4.86
N HIS A 49 3.13 10.74 -5.43
CA HIS A 49 3.22 11.00 -6.87
C HIS A 49 4.68 11.11 -7.33
N ALA A 50 5.54 11.78 -6.56
CA ALA A 50 6.97 11.81 -6.84
C ALA A 50 7.59 10.40 -6.73
N ALA A 51 7.39 9.73 -5.60
CA ALA A 51 7.94 8.41 -5.32
C ALA A 51 7.49 7.32 -6.30
N SER A 52 6.28 7.43 -6.88
CA SER A 52 5.82 6.50 -7.92
C SER A 52 6.63 6.55 -9.22
N ARG A 53 7.40 7.62 -9.44
CA ARG A 53 8.22 7.85 -10.64
C ARG A 53 9.72 7.72 -10.35
N THR A 54 10.11 7.58 -9.09
CA THR A 54 11.51 7.45 -8.67
C THR A 54 11.86 5.99 -8.44
N LYS A 55 12.98 5.52 -9.02
CA LYS A 55 13.51 4.17 -8.78
C LYS A 55 13.69 3.93 -7.28
N SER A 56 12.78 3.15 -6.70
CA SER A 56 12.76 2.85 -5.27
C SER A 56 11.80 1.69 -4.96
N ALA A 57 11.85 1.18 -3.72
CA ALA A 57 10.85 0.22 -3.22
C ALA A 57 9.40 0.74 -3.35
N PHE A 58 9.22 2.06 -3.27
CA PHE A 58 7.92 2.71 -3.42
C PHE A 58 7.38 2.62 -4.86
N GLN A 59 8.24 2.77 -5.87
CA GLN A 59 7.84 2.58 -7.27
C GLN A 59 7.41 1.13 -7.51
N SER A 60 8.21 0.14 -7.09
CA SER A 60 7.83 -1.27 -7.23
C SER A 60 6.51 -1.58 -6.52
N LYS A 61 6.29 -0.99 -5.34
CA LYS A 61 5.01 -1.09 -4.62
C LYS A 61 3.87 -0.49 -5.45
N PHE A 62 4.07 0.70 -6.00
CA PHE A 62 3.08 1.39 -6.81
C PHE A 62 2.67 0.58 -8.06
N GLN A 63 3.64 0.02 -8.79
CA GLN A 63 3.39 -0.83 -9.95
C GLN A 63 2.58 -2.09 -9.58
N SER A 64 2.90 -2.74 -8.46
CA SER A 64 2.10 -3.88 -7.98
C SER A 64 0.64 -3.51 -7.63
N LEU A 65 0.38 -2.25 -7.29
CA LEU A 65 -0.93 -1.76 -6.87
C LEU A 65 -1.77 -1.22 -8.03
N ILE A 66 -1.15 -0.54 -9.01
CA ILE A 66 -1.88 0.14 -10.09
C ILE A 66 -2.71 -0.84 -10.91
N VAL A 67 -2.15 -2.03 -11.21
CA VAL A 67 -2.80 -3.10 -11.99
C VAL A 67 -4.11 -3.57 -11.33
N ARG A 68 -4.15 -3.63 -10.00
CA ARG A 68 -5.32 -4.16 -9.26
C ARG A 68 -6.29 -3.09 -8.77
N ARG A 69 -5.79 -1.89 -8.43
CA ARG A 69 -6.56 -0.88 -7.68
C ARG A 69 -6.83 0.39 -8.48
N GLY A 70 -6.12 0.62 -9.57
CA GLY A 70 -6.13 1.87 -10.31
C GLY A 70 -5.31 2.98 -9.64
N TYR A 71 -4.98 4.00 -10.43
CA TYR A 71 -3.99 5.04 -10.09
C TYR A 71 -4.27 5.76 -8.77
N LYS A 72 -5.44 6.40 -8.62
CA LYS A 72 -5.78 7.19 -7.43
C LYS A 72 -5.69 6.39 -6.12
N ARG A 73 -6.16 5.13 -6.15
CA ARG A 73 -6.11 4.24 -4.97
C ARG A 73 -4.69 3.74 -4.69
N ALA A 74 -3.89 3.52 -5.74
CA ALA A 74 -2.48 3.15 -5.60
C ALA A 74 -1.67 4.27 -4.93
N ILE A 75 -1.90 5.54 -5.29
CA ILE A 75 -1.25 6.70 -4.66
C ILE A 75 -1.58 6.78 -3.17
N VAL A 76 -2.85 6.65 -2.78
CA VAL A 76 -3.24 6.68 -1.36
C VAL A 76 -2.61 5.52 -0.58
N ALA A 77 -2.57 4.33 -1.16
CA ALA A 77 -1.91 3.18 -0.54
C ALA A 77 -0.39 3.37 -0.42
N LEU A 78 0.23 4.05 -1.39
CA LEU A 78 1.65 4.40 -1.33
C LEU A 78 1.92 5.45 -0.25
N ALA A 79 1.11 6.51 -0.18
CA ALA A 79 1.14 7.52 0.87
C ALA A 79 1.00 6.89 2.26
N HIS A 80 0.11 5.92 2.43
CA HIS A 80 -0.02 5.18 3.69
C HIS A 80 1.25 4.39 4.03
N LYS A 81 1.87 3.71 3.05
CA LYS A 81 3.13 3.01 3.26
C LYS A 81 4.28 3.97 3.62
N MET A 82 4.37 5.13 2.95
CA MET A 82 5.35 6.18 3.24
C MET A 82 5.17 6.73 4.66
N LEU A 83 3.94 7.04 5.07
CA LEU A 83 3.64 7.51 6.42
C LEU A 83 4.10 6.52 7.50
N ARG A 84 3.86 5.23 7.27
CA ARG A 84 4.33 4.15 8.17
C ARG A 84 5.86 4.11 8.24
N THR A 85 6.55 4.30 7.12
CA THR A 85 8.02 4.39 7.10
C THR A 85 8.51 5.63 7.87
N ILE A 86 7.93 6.80 7.62
CA ILE A 86 8.28 8.06 8.30
C ILE A 86 8.10 7.92 9.82
N PHE A 87 7.02 7.28 10.27
CA PHE A 87 6.81 7.02 11.69
C PHE A 87 8.00 6.28 12.33
N PHE A 88 8.49 5.21 11.70
CA PHE A 88 9.62 4.46 12.25
C PHE A 88 10.95 5.19 12.14
N MET A 89 11.17 5.94 11.05
CA MET A 89 12.34 6.81 10.92
C MET A 89 12.40 7.82 12.06
N LEU A 90 11.30 8.53 12.31
CA LEU A 90 11.22 9.54 13.37
C LEU A 90 11.24 8.94 14.78
N LYS A 91 10.63 7.76 14.98
CA LYS A 91 10.64 7.07 16.28
C LYS A 91 12.04 6.56 16.65
N ARG A 92 12.83 6.13 15.66
CA ARG A 92 14.18 5.56 15.88
C ARG A 92 15.31 6.57 15.72
N GLY A 93 15.03 7.74 15.14
CA GLY A 93 16.08 8.70 14.75
C GLY A 93 16.93 8.21 13.58
N GLU A 94 16.40 7.30 12.75
CA GLU A 94 17.14 6.67 11.65
C GLU A 94 16.75 7.28 10.29
N HIS A 95 17.73 7.37 9.39
CA HIS A 95 17.49 7.79 8.00
C HIS A 95 16.76 6.71 7.20
N TYR A 96 16.11 7.12 6.11
CA TYR A 96 15.46 6.20 5.20
C TYR A 96 16.49 5.28 4.55
N ARG A 97 16.22 3.97 4.56
CA ARG A 97 16.97 2.97 3.80
C ARG A 97 16.03 2.32 2.82
N ASP A 98 16.32 2.46 1.53
CA ASP A 98 15.46 1.89 0.51
C ASP A 98 15.56 0.37 0.55
N SER A 99 14.39 -0.28 0.57
CA SER A 99 14.35 -1.73 0.67
C SER A 99 14.44 -2.35 -0.71
N ALA A 100 15.32 -3.33 -0.91
CA ALA A 100 15.37 -4.13 -2.13
C ALA A 100 14.15 -5.09 -2.31
N THR A 101 13.00 -4.80 -1.67
CA THR A 101 11.81 -5.64 -1.73
C THR A 101 11.24 -5.66 -3.15
N ASN A 102 11.32 -6.83 -3.80
CA ASN A 102 10.69 -7.05 -5.09
C ASN A 102 9.18 -7.35 -4.92
N TYR A 103 8.35 -6.31 -4.99
CA TYR A 103 6.89 -6.45 -4.89
C TYR A 103 6.25 -7.20 -6.05
N GLU A 104 6.87 -7.19 -7.23
CA GLU A 104 6.39 -7.95 -8.38
C GLU A 104 6.55 -9.45 -8.12
N GLN A 105 7.73 -9.89 -7.67
CA GLN A 105 7.97 -11.28 -7.29
C GLN A 105 6.99 -11.77 -6.22
N LEU A 106 6.74 -10.97 -5.17
CA LEU A 106 5.76 -11.29 -4.14
C LEU A 106 4.32 -11.38 -4.69
N SER A 107 3.98 -10.55 -5.68
CA SER A 107 2.69 -10.61 -6.36
C SER A 107 2.56 -11.88 -7.20
N VAL A 108 3.61 -12.22 -7.96
CA VAL A 108 3.68 -13.44 -8.77
C VAL A 108 3.54 -14.66 -7.88
N GLN A 109 4.33 -14.77 -6.82
CA GLN A 109 4.28 -15.91 -5.88
C GLN A 109 2.88 -16.12 -5.30
N ARG A 110 2.18 -15.04 -4.93
CA ARG A 110 0.81 -15.13 -4.38
C ARG A 110 -0.22 -15.55 -5.42
N ASN A 111 -0.06 -15.15 -6.68
CA ASN A 111 -1.05 -15.36 -7.73
C ASN A 111 -0.73 -16.54 -8.67
N ALA A 112 0.50 -17.07 -8.62
CA ALA A 112 1.02 -18.05 -9.57
C ALA A 112 0.10 -19.26 -9.73
N SER A 113 -0.34 -19.87 -8.63
CA SER A 113 -1.24 -21.03 -8.67
C SER A 113 -2.57 -20.73 -9.39
N ARG A 114 -3.13 -19.54 -9.19
CA ARG A 114 -4.35 -19.10 -9.88
C ARG A 114 -4.12 -18.86 -11.37
N TRP A 115 -2.99 -18.26 -11.73
CA TRP A 115 -2.62 -18.01 -13.12
C TRP A 115 -2.34 -19.30 -13.87
N ILE A 116 -1.57 -20.22 -13.28
CA ILE A 116 -1.30 -21.54 -13.86
C ILE A 116 -2.63 -22.26 -14.11
N LYS A 117 -3.52 -22.36 -13.12
CA LYS A 117 -4.85 -22.95 -13.30
C LYS A 117 -5.64 -22.32 -14.44
N ALA A 118 -5.60 -20.99 -14.58
CA ALA A 118 -6.30 -20.29 -15.65
C ALA A 118 -5.69 -20.59 -17.03
N LEU A 119 -4.36 -20.57 -17.13
CA LEU A 119 -3.63 -20.84 -18.37
C LEU A 119 -3.79 -22.30 -18.83
N THR A 120 -3.77 -23.24 -17.91
CA THR A 120 -4.06 -24.66 -18.19
C THR A 120 -5.51 -24.84 -18.67
N ARG A 121 -6.49 -24.20 -18.02
CA ARG A 121 -7.91 -24.30 -18.41
C ARG A 121 -8.17 -23.81 -19.84
N PHE A 122 -7.44 -22.81 -20.31
CA PHE A 122 -7.58 -22.27 -21.66
C PHE A 122 -6.57 -22.85 -22.66
N GLY A 123 -5.79 -23.86 -22.27
CA GLY A 123 -4.86 -24.55 -23.17
C GLY A 123 -3.58 -23.80 -23.53
N PHE A 124 -3.26 -22.70 -22.84
CA PHE A 124 -2.00 -21.96 -23.04
C PHE A 124 -0.79 -22.65 -22.42
N ILE A 125 -1.01 -23.52 -21.44
CA ILE A 125 0.01 -24.36 -20.80
C ILE A 125 -0.52 -25.79 -20.76
N PRO A 126 0.27 -26.82 -21.14
CA PRO A 126 -0.15 -28.21 -21.02
C PRO A 126 -0.50 -28.55 -19.57
N ALA A 127 -1.54 -29.37 -19.36
CA ALA A 127 -1.80 -29.93 -18.04
C ALA A 127 -0.58 -30.76 -17.62
N ALA A 128 -0.10 -30.57 -16.40
CA ALA A 128 0.95 -31.42 -15.86
C ALA A 128 0.45 -32.88 -15.94
N ALA A 129 1.26 -33.74 -16.57
CA ALA A 129 0.97 -35.16 -16.73
C ALA A 129 0.84 -35.87 -15.38
#